data_AF-A0A6C0IED1-F1
#
_entry.id   AF-A0A6C0IED1-F1
#
_cell.length_a   1.000
_cell.length_b   1.000
_cell.length_c   1.000
_cell.angle_alpha   90.00
_cell.angle_beta   90.00
_cell.angle_gamma   90.00
#
_symmetry.space_group_name_H-M   'P 1'
#
loop_
_entity.id
_entity.type
_entity.pdbx_description
1 polymer ?
#
loop_
_entity_poly.entity_id
_entity_poly.type
_entity_poly.pdbx_seq_one_letter_code
_entity_poly.pdbx_strand_id
1 'polypeptide(L)'
;MKKYNIEEGIDFYSELYKSLDIEENINKLEADDNICLISNLPLTNNYIKMKCGHKFNYEPLFKDLVNHKSKFNILEASSGRLNKNEIRCPYCRAKQSEILPYYEDLGLPKISGINYINPVIVNKSYIYKTCEYLTLNNLYDPSGNNPLETAYQNNGNCKFLKCFFHGSQLNSSETNGELIEYMQDKSYCWKHKKLIYKEFKNNQKEKIKEENKQLKLKEKADIKKAKEDEKLKLKEEQLKIKAELKKSVMLAKLNKKPVQTEVENTIISSNINILIGNNETKINNGCTTLLKSGTKKGTYCGCKVFNDNLCKRHHNLMTKENIVS
;
A
#
# COMPACT_ATOMS: atom_id res chain seq x y z
N MET A 1 -29.42 48.31 39.68
CA MET A 1 -28.24 49.08 39.21
C MET A 1 -27.88 48.61 37.81
N LYS A 2 -27.81 49.54 36.85
CA LYS A 2 -27.40 49.22 35.47
C LYS A 2 -25.91 48.84 35.48
N LYS A 3 -25.54 47.76 34.77
CA LYS A 3 -24.17 47.22 34.71
C LYS A 3 -23.29 47.87 33.62
N TYR A 4 -23.77 48.94 32.98
CA TYR A 4 -23.11 49.60 31.86
C TYR A 4 -23.09 51.11 32.08
N ASN A 5 -22.08 51.76 31.50
CA ASN A 5 -21.92 53.21 31.56
C ASN A 5 -22.89 53.87 30.57
N ILE A 6 -23.54 54.95 31.00
CA ILE A 6 -24.34 55.81 30.12
C ILE A 6 -23.39 56.91 29.63
N GLU A 7 -23.09 56.91 28.34
CA GLU A 7 -22.25 57.94 27.70
C GLU A 7 -23.15 59.06 27.15
N GLU A 8 -22.74 60.31 27.37
CA GLU A 8 -23.41 61.52 26.83
C GLU A 8 -24.92 61.66 27.15
N GLY A 9 -25.40 60.99 28.20
CA GLY A 9 -26.80 61.01 28.59
C GLY A 9 -27.73 60.15 27.71
N ILE A 10 -27.16 59.38 26.77
CA ILE A 10 -27.90 58.45 25.92
C ILE A 10 -27.79 57.05 26.53
N ASP A 11 -28.90 56.55 27.07
CA ASP A 11 -29.00 55.15 27.42
C ASP A 11 -29.29 54.32 26.16
N PHE A 12 -28.23 53.75 25.60
CA PHE A 12 -28.25 52.93 24.38
C PHE A 12 -29.36 51.87 24.40
N TYR A 13 -29.56 51.17 25.52
CA TYR A 13 -30.59 50.13 25.59
C TYR A 13 -31.99 50.73 25.62
N SER A 14 -32.17 51.84 26.34
CA SER A 14 -33.45 52.56 26.32
C SER A 14 -33.78 53.07 24.92
N GLU A 15 -32.80 53.57 24.17
CA GLU A 15 -33.01 54.03 22.79
C GLU A 15 -33.32 52.85 21.83
N LEU A 16 -32.67 51.71 22.03
CA LEU A 16 -32.96 50.47 21.30
C LEU A 16 -34.41 50.00 21.54
N TYR A 17 -34.87 50.01 22.80
CA TYR A 17 -36.23 49.57 23.14
C TYR A 17 -37.30 50.52 22.59
N LYS A 18 -37.05 51.83 22.53
CA LYS A 18 -37.96 52.78 21.86
C LYS A 18 -38.22 52.42 20.39
N SER A 19 -37.24 51.80 19.72
CA SER A 19 -37.40 51.33 18.34
C SER A 19 -38.15 50.00 18.23
N LEU A 20 -38.21 49.22 19.31
CA LEU A 20 -38.91 47.93 19.38
C LEU A 20 -40.37 48.05 19.83
N ASP A 21 -40.72 49.15 20.52
CA ASP A 21 -42.06 49.41 21.04
C ASP A 21 -43.00 50.12 20.03
N ILE A 22 -42.54 50.39 18.80
CA ILE A 22 -43.39 50.89 17.70
C ILE A 22 -44.23 49.71 17.16
N GLU A 23 -45.38 49.47 17.78
CA GLU A 23 -46.59 48.84 17.22
C GLU A 23 -46.49 47.54 16.38
N GLU A 24 -45.41 46.76 16.43
CA GLU A 24 -45.37 45.39 15.88
C GLU A 24 -45.67 44.30 16.93
N ASN A 25 -45.89 44.67 18.19
CA ASN A 25 -45.89 43.74 19.33
C ASN A 25 -47.28 43.18 19.75
N ILE A 26 -48.29 43.18 18.87
CA ILE A 26 -49.60 42.51 19.12
C ILE A 26 -49.90 41.38 18.11
N ASN A 27 -49.03 41.14 17.14
CA ASN A 27 -49.24 40.06 16.17
C ASN A 27 -47.99 39.17 16.10
N LYS A 28 -47.77 38.34 17.13
CA LYS A 28 -47.17 37.01 16.89
C LYS A 28 -48.15 36.25 15.99
N LEU A 29 -48.12 36.56 14.71
CA LEU A 29 -48.83 35.79 13.70
C LEU A 29 -48.23 34.39 13.74
N GLU A 30 -49.06 33.35 13.59
CA GLU A 30 -48.61 31.95 13.47
C GLU A 30 -47.58 31.74 12.35
N ALA A 31 -47.35 32.75 11.52
CA ALA A 31 -46.28 32.84 10.54
C ALA A 31 -44.87 32.72 11.16
N ASP A 32 -44.60 33.27 12.35
CA ASP A 32 -43.25 33.29 12.93
C ASP A 32 -42.78 31.91 13.40
N ASP A 33 -43.70 31.07 13.88
CA ASP A 33 -43.42 29.69 14.32
C ASP A 33 -43.21 28.71 13.15
N ASN A 34 -43.46 29.18 11.93
CA ASN A 34 -43.32 28.43 10.68
C ASN A 34 -42.16 28.92 9.82
N ILE A 35 -41.14 29.49 10.45
CA ILE A 35 -39.90 29.93 9.77
C ILE A 35 -38.71 29.05 10.18
N CYS A 36 -37.83 28.79 9.22
CA CYS A 36 -36.55 28.12 9.43
C CYS A 36 -35.53 29.08 10.06
N LEU A 37 -34.99 28.73 11.23
CA LEU A 37 -34.04 29.58 11.98
C LEU A 37 -32.63 29.71 11.37
N ILE A 38 -32.34 29.02 10.26
CA ILE A 38 -31.06 29.16 9.54
C ILE A 38 -31.22 30.09 8.34
N SER A 39 -32.29 29.91 7.55
CA SER A 39 -32.49 30.63 6.30
C SER A 39 -33.49 31.78 6.41
N ASN A 40 -34.22 31.89 7.52
CA ASN A 40 -35.35 32.81 7.71
C ASN A 40 -36.41 32.70 6.59
N LEU A 41 -36.57 31.49 6.03
CA LEU A 41 -37.58 31.18 5.02
C LEU A 41 -38.69 30.32 5.64
N PRO A 42 -39.91 30.30 5.07
CA PRO A 42 -40.97 29.41 5.52
C PRO A 42 -40.52 27.95 5.59
N LEU A 43 -41.05 27.21 6.56
CA LEU A 43 -40.79 25.78 6.69
C LEU A 43 -41.43 25.03 5.52
N THR A 44 -40.62 24.17 4.91
CA THR A 44 -41.00 23.27 3.83
C THR A 44 -41.58 21.98 4.40
N ASN A 45 -42.28 21.17 3.59
CA ASN A 45 -42.87 19.89 4.04
C ASN A 45 -41.87 18.94 4.75
N ASN A 46 -40.60 18.95 4.32
CA ASN A 46 -39.54 18.09 4.86
C ASN A 46 -38.75 18.78 5.99
N TYR A 47 -39.34 19.76 6.68
CA TYR A 47 -38.68 20.41 7.81
C TYR A 47 -38.36 19.42 8.94
N ILE A 48 -37.30 19.72 9.68
CA ILE A 48 -36.84 18.91 10.81
C ILE A 48 -37.05 19.71 12.10
N LYS A 49 -37.74 19.09 13.06
CA LYS A 49 -37.81 19.56 14.45
C LYS A 49 -36.79 18.77 15.28
N MET A 50 -35.79 19.47 15.79
CA MET A 50 -34.76 18.90 16.68
C MET A 50 -35.35 18.58 18.06
N LYS A 51 -34.70 17.71 18.85
CA LYS A 51 -35.13 17.40 20.24
C LYS A 51 -35.17 18.63 21.16
N CYS A 52 -34.34 19.63 20.87
CA CYS A 52 -34.35 20.91 21.56
C CYS A 52 -35.52 21.84 21.17
N GLY A 53 -36.42 21.42 20.28
CA GLY A 53 -37.61 22.16 19.87
C GLY A 53 -37.44 23.03 18.61
N HIS A 54 -36.21 23.41 18.26
CA HIS A 54 -35.93 24.25 17.09
C HIS A 54 -36.25 23.55 15.77
N LYS A 55 -36.85 24.32 14.84
CA LYS A 55 -37.28 23.84 13.51
C LYS A 55 -36.38 24.42 12.42
N PHE A 56 -36.02 23.58 11.45
CA PHE A 56 -35.17 23.96 10.33
C PHE A 56 -35.63 23.30 9.04
N ASN A 57 -35.44 23.96 7.91
CA ASN A 57 -35.53 23.30 6.61
C ASN A 57 -34.39 22.29 6.45
N TYR A 58 -34.68 21.17 5.80
CA TYR A 58 -33.75 20.05 5.68
C TYR A 58 -32.42 20.46 5.06
N GLU A 59 -32.45 21.11 3.90
CA GLU A 59 -31.24 21.43 3.15
C GLU A 59 -30.30 22.39 3.90
N PRO A 60 -30.75 23.52 4.48
CA PRO A 60 -29.92 24.36 5.33
C PRO A 60 -29.32 23.61 6.53
N LEU A 61 -30.12 22.78 7.21
CA LEU A 61 -29.66 22.00 8.35
C LEU A 61 -28.61 20.96 7.94
N PHE A 62 -28.86 20.25 6.84
CA PHE A 62 -27.93 19.27 6.28
C PHE A 62 -26.58 19.90 5.95
N LYS A 63 -26.58 21.05 5.27
CA LYS A 63 -25.35 21.78 4.93
C LYS A 63 -24.56 22.21 6.16
N ASP A 64 -25.23 22.70 7.20
CA ASP A 64 -24.59 23.06 8.47
C ASP A 64 -23.93 21.84 9.15
N LEU A 65 -24.67 20.73 9.26
CA LEU A 65 -24.17 19.50 9.87
C LEU A 65 -22.99 18.90 9.08
N VAL A 66 -23.02 18.97 7.75
CA VAL A 66 -21.90 18.56 6.89
C VAL A 66 -20.67 19.39 7.20
N ASN A 67 -20.82 20.71 7.26
CA ASN A 67 -19.69 21.59 7.59
C ASN A 67 -19.13 21.28 8.98
N HIS A 68 -20.00 21.09 9.98
CA HIS A 68 -19.58 20.80 11.35
C HIS A 68 -18.84 19.47 11.49
N LYS A 69 -19.31 18.41 10.83
CA LYS A 69 -18.68 17.07 10.93
C LYS A 69 -17.49 16.85 10.01
N SER A 70 -17.42 17.54 8.88
CA SER A 70 -16.33 17.37 7.91
C SER A 70 -15.10 18.21 8.23
N LYS A 71 -15.28 19.40 8.81
CA LYS A 71 -14.19 20.33 9.11
C LYS A 71 -13.78 20.19 10.57
N PHE A 72 -12.55 19.74 10.80
CA PHE A 72 -11.97 19.70 12.13
C PHE A 72 -11.73 21.13 12.63
N ASN A 73 -12.49 21.57 13.64
CA ASN A 73 -12.28 22.85 14.30
C ASN A 73 -11.39 22.68 15.54
N ILE A 74 -10.16 23.19 15.47
CA ILE A 74 -9.18 23.12 16.57
C ILE A 74 -9.69 23.86 17.82
N LEU A 75 -10.51 24.89 17.65
CA LEU A 75 -11.07 25.70 18.73
C LEU A 75 -12.25 25.02 19.43
N GLU A 76 -12.75 23.91 18.91
CA GLU A 76 -13.86 23.20 19.51
C GLU A 76 -13.38 22.31 20.67
N ALA A 77 -13.80 22.67 21.88
CA ALA A 77 -13.48 21.91 23.10
C ALA A 77 -13.97 20.45 23.00
N SER A 78 -13.40 19.56 23.83
CA SER A 78 -13.78 18.14 23.86
C SER A 78 -15.29 17.93 24.07
N SER A 79 -15.94 18.78 24.86
CA SER A 79 -17.40 18.77 25.06
C SER A 79 -18.19 19.12 23.80
N GLY A 80 -17.56 19.73 22.80
CA GLY A 80 -18.15 20.03 21.51
C GLY A 80 -18.08 18.87 20.50
N ARG A 81 -17.19 17.90 20.69
CA ARG A 81 -17.05 16.82 19.71
C ARG A 81 -18.34 15.97 19.62
N LEU A 82 -18.75 15.65 18.39
CA LEU A 82 -19.91 14.81 18.12
C LEU A 82 -19.48 13.39 17.79
N ASN A 83 -20.19 12.41 18.32
CA ASN A 83 -20.05 11.02 17.88
C ASN A 83 -20.61 10.83 16.46
N LYS A 84 -20.29 9.68 15.85
CA LYS A 84 -20.76 9.36 14.48
C LYS A 84 -22.28 9.46 14.36
N ASN A 85 -23.03 9.01 15.36
CA ASN A 85 -24.49 9.00 15.36
C ASN A 85 -25.10 10.21 16.10
N GLU A 86 -24.32 11.25 16.39
CA GLU A 86 -24.82 12.44 17.09
C GLU A 86 -24.80 13.66 16.17
N ILE A 87 -25.84 14.48 16.22
CA ILE A 87 -25.87 15.78 15.54
C ILE A 87 -26.11 16.89 16.57
N ARG A 88 -25.81 18.13 16.17
CA ARG A 88 -25.96 19.31 17.00
C ARG A 88 -26.94 20.28 16.37
N CYS A 89 -27.78 20.90 17.20
CA CYS A 89 -28.60 22.04 16.78
C CYS A 89 -27.74 23.27 16.43
N PRO A 90 -27.89 23.85 15.23
CA PRO A 90 -27.13 25.04 14.83
C PRO A 90 -27.44 26.28 15.70
N TYR A 91 -28.66 26.35 16.22
CA TYR A 91 -29.14 27.48 17.03
C TYR A 91 -28.65 27.40 18.49
N CYS A 92 -29.09 26.39 19.25
CA CYS A 92 -28.80 26.30 20.67
C CYS A 92 -27.62 25.38 21.03
N ARG A 93 -26.97 24.75 20.04
CA ARG A 93 -25.85 23.81 20.22
C ARG A 93 -26.15 22.55 21.05
N ALA A 94 -27.42 22.28 21.37
CA ALA A 94 -27.83 21.03 22.01
C ALA A 94 -27.53 19.82 21.11
N LYS A 95 -27.02 18.74 21.71
CA LYS A 95 -26.72 17.48 21.01
C LYS A 95 -27.90 16.53 21.07
N GLN A 96 -28.05 15.72 20.03
CA GLN A 96 -28.97 14.58 20.01
C GLN A 96 -28.31 13.38 19.33
N SER A 97 -28.61 12.17 19.79
CA SER A 97 -28.05 10.91 19.29
C SER A 97 -28.83 10.30 18.11
N GLU A 98 -29.61 11.13 17.42
CA GLU A 98 -30.38 10.77 16.23
C GLU A 98 -29.91 11.63 15.07
N ILE A 99 -29.53 10.98 13.97
CA ILE A 99 -29.13 11.65 12.73
C ILE A 99 -30.37 12.07 11.93
N LEU A 100 -30.17 12.85 10.86
CA LEU A 100 -31.27 13.23 9.98
C LEU A 100 -31.86 12.01 9.24
N PRO A 101 -33.17 11.99 8.97
CA PRO A 101 -33.75 11.02 8.04
C PRO A 101 -33.20 11.27 6.62
N TYR A 102 -33.20 10.24 5.78
CA TYR A 102 -32.82 10.35 4.38
C TYR A 102 -34.07 10.47 3.50
N TYR A 103 -34.06 11.45 2.60
CA TYR A 103 -35.15 11.74 1.66
C TYR A 103 -34.59 11.66 0.23
N GLU A 104 -35.07 10.70 -0.57
CA GLU A 104 -34.61 10.47 -1.95
C GLU A 104 -35.03 11.59 -2.90
N ASP A 105 -36.21 12.14 -2.66
CA ASP A 105 -36.84 13.25 -3.38
C ASP A 105 -36.04 14.56 -3.31
N LEU A 106 -35.21 14.75 -2.28
CA LEU A 106 -34.37 15.93 -2.14
C LEU A 106 -33.07 15.88 -2.97
N GLY A 107 -32.72 14.72 -3.56
CA GLY A 107 -31.51 14.58 -4.39
C GLY A 107 -30.19 14.81 -3.64
N LEU A 108 -30.20 14.79 -2.30
CA LEU A 108 -29.01 15.01 -1.47
C LEU A 108 -28.21 13.70 -1.27
N PRO A 109 -26.87 13.76 -1.19
CA PRO A 109 -26.06 12.56 -1.04
C PRO A 109 -26.24 11.89 0.33
N LYS A 110 -26.12 10.56 0.36
CA LYS A 110 -26.03 9.77 1.61
C LYS A 110 -24.66 9.99 2.25
N ILE A 111 -24.62 10.67 3.39
CA ILE A 111 -23.42 10.93 4.18
C ILE A 111 -23.52 10.22 5.53
N SER A 112 -22.55 9.33 5.77
CA SER A 112 -22.45 8.54 7.00
C SER A 112 -22.34 9.44 8.23
N GLY A 113 -23.22 9.24 9.20
CA GLY A 113 -23.32 10.01 10.44
C GLY A 113 -24.09 11.33 10.31
N ILE A 114 -24.65 11.66 9.15
CA ILE A 114 -25.48 12.87 8.96
C ILE A 114 -26.91 12.52 8.59
N ASN A 115 -27.09 11.83 7.46
CA ASN A 115 -28.40 11.35 7.00
C ASN A 115 -28.40 9.84 6.72
N TYR A 116 -27.28 9.15 6.98
CA TYR A 116 -27.16 7.72 6.80
C TYR A 116 -26.35 7.10 7.95
N ILE A 117 -26.82 5.99 8.53
CA ILE A 117 -26.03 5.16 9.46
C ILE A 117 -25.58 3.92 8.69
N ASN A 118 -24.26 3.71 8.60
CA ASN A 118 -23.75 2.47 8.02
C ASN A 118 -23.82 1.34 9.06
N PRO A 119 -24.68 0.31 8.87
CA PRO A 119 -24.87 -0.77 9.83
C PRO A 119 -23.61 -1.63 10.03
N VAL A 120 -22.69 -1.66 9.06
CA VAL A 120 -21.45 -2.47 9.12
C VAL A 120 -20.45 -1.91 10.14
N ILE A 121 -20.52 -0.62 10.47
CA ILE A 121 -19.57 0.02 11.40
C ILE A 121 -19.97 -0.21 12.86
N VAL A 122 -21.26 -0.41 13.13
CA VAL A 122 -21.78 -0.57 14.51
C VAL A 122 -21.29 -1.88 15.16
N ASN A 123 -20.96 -2.89 14.34
CA ASN A 123 -20.55 -4.22 14.79
C ASN A 123 -19.04 -4.51 14.71
N LYS A 124 -18.19 -3.52 14.40
CA LYS A 124 -16.74 -3.67 14.63
C LYS A 124 -16.39 -3.24 16.05
N SER A 125 -16.92 -3.97 17.03
CA SER A 125 -16.11 -4.20 18.22
C SER A 125 -14.86 -4.88 17.68
N TYR A 126 -13.73 -4.17 17.63
CA TYR A 126 -12.46 -4.79 17.32
C TYR A 126 -12.28 -5.86 18.40
N ILE A 127 -12.63 -7.12 18.09
CA ILE A 127 -12.44 -8.24 19.01
C ILE A 127 -10.93 -8.41 19.10
N TYR A 128 -10.32 -7.66 20.01
CA TYR A 128 -8.92 -7.77 20.31
C TYR A 128 -8.74 -9.10 21.05
N LYS A 129 -8.41 -10.15 20.30
CA LYS A 129 -8.08 -11.46 20.87
C LYS A 129 -6.74 -11.37 21.60
N THR A 130 -6.51 -12.27 22.55
CA THR A 130 -5.21 -12.36 23.24
C THR A 130 -4.10 -12.63 22.23
N CYS A 131 -2.94 -12.03 22.46
CA CYS A 131 -1.80 -12.21 21.57
C CYS A 131 -1.24 -13.65 21.70
N GLU A 132 -1.15 -14.36 20.59
CA GLU A 132 -0.71 -15.76 20.53
C GLU A 132 0.80 -15.95 20.40
N TYR A 133 1.56 -14.86 20.55
CA TYR A 133 3.02 -14.91 20.55
C TYR A 133 3.54 -15.61 21.82
N LEU A 134 4.42 -16.60 21.61
CA LEU A 134 5.10 -17.37 22.65
C LEU A 134 6.58 -16.96 22.69
N THR A 135 7.07 -16.57 23.87
CA THR A 135 8.48 -16.27 24.10
C THR A 135 9.15 -17.43 24.82
N LEU A 136 10.35 -17.83 24.44
CA LEU A 136 11.10 -18.86 25.19
C LEU A 136 11.38 -18.40 26.61
N ASN A 137 11.18 -19.29 27.58
CA ASN A 137 11.59 -19.06 28.95
C ASN A 137 13.02 -19.57 29.15
N ASN A 138 13.95 -18.66 29.44
CA ASN A 138 15.35 -19.03 29.69
C ASN A 138 15.56 -19.79 31.02
N LEU A 139 14.57 -19.78 31.91
CA LEU A 139 14.60 -20.50 33.19
C LEU A 139 13.94 -21.89 33.13
N TYR A 140 13.58 -22.36 31.92
CA TYR A 140 13.01 -23.68 31.74
C TYR A 140 14.05 -24.77 32.00
N ASP A 141 13.72 -25.69 32.93
CA ASP A 141 14.51 -26.88 33.21
C ASP A 141 13.68 -28.14 32.89
N PRO A 142 14.02 -28.93 31.86
CA PRO A 142 13.28 -30.14 31.53
C PRO A 142 13.32 -31.21 32.65
N SER A 143 14.28 -31.12 33.58
CA SER A 143 14.40 -32.03 34.74
C SER A 143 13.73 -31.49 36.01
N GLY A 144 13.23 -30.24 35.97
CA GLY A 144 12.63 -29.58 37.12
C GLY A 144 11.20 -30.06 37.41
N ASN A 145 10.72 -29.77 38.62
CA ASN A 145 9.37 -30.14 39.04
C ASN A 145 8.29 -29.44 38.20
N ASN A 146 7.24 -30.18 37.83
CA ASN A 146 6.04 -29.70 37.13
C ASN A 146 6.33 -28.88 35.84
N PRO A 147 6.98 -29.48 34.83
CA PRO A 147 7.24 -28.78 33.58
C PRO A 147 5.92 -28.46 32.86
N LEU A 148 5.74 -27.20 32.51
CA LEU A 148 4.58 -26.71 31.76
C LEU A 148 5.00 -26.32 30.34
N GLU A 149 4.10 -26.49 29.38
CA GLU A 149 4.40 -26.05 28.02
C GLU A 149 4.31 -24.52 27.89
N THR A 150 3.27 -23.91 28.47
CA THR A 150 3.06 -22.46 28.39
C THR A 150 2.56 -21.87 29.70
N ALA A 151 2.99 -20.65 30.05
CA ALA A 151 2.44 -19.89 31.17
C ALA A 151 2.42 -18.39 30.87
N TYR A 152 1.59 -17.63 31.57
CA TYR A 152 1.59 -16.17 31.48
C TYR A 152 2.73 -15.57 32.32
N GLN A 153 2.89 -16.04 33.56
CA GLN A 153 3.89 -15.57 34.51
C GLN A 153 5.05 -16.56 34.63
N ASN A 154 6.20 -16.11 35.11
CA ASN A 154 7.37 -16.94 35.37
C ASN A 154 7.24 -17.78 36.67
N ASN A 155 6.01 -18.05 37.10
CA ASN A 155 5.71 -18.65 38.41
C ASN A 155 5.69 -20.19 38.35
N GLY A 156 6.33 -20.76 37.33
CA GLY A 156 6.42 -22.20 37.14
C GLY A 156 7.45 -22.53 36.06
N ASN A 157 7.92 -23.79 36.08
CA ASN A 157 8.88 -24.33 35.14
C ASN A 157 8.25 -24.50 33.74
N CYS A 158 7.98 -23.39 33.05
CA CYS A 158 7.31 -23.39 31.76
C CYS A 158 8.30 -23.20 30.60
N LYS A 159 8.08 -23.87 29.47
CA LYS A 159 8.91 -23.77 28.27
C LYS A 159 8.71 -22.44 27.52
N PHE A 160 7.47 -21.95 27.47
CA PHE A 160 7.11 -20.72 26.79
C PHE A 160 6.28 -19.76 27.66
N LEU A 161 6.55 -18.47 27.53
CA LEU A 161 5.80 -17.37 28.14
C LEU A 161 4.81 -16.78 27.14
N LYS A 162 3.53 -16.73 27.53
CA LYS A 162 2.43 -16.13 26.77
C LYS A 162 2.48 -14.61 26.87
N CYS A 163 2.15 -13.95 25.77
CA CYS A 163 1.98 -12.50 25.77
C CYS A 163 0.69 -12.09 26.50
N PHE A 164 0.78 -11.11 27.39
CA PHE A 164 -0.37 -10.54 28.12
C PHE A 164 -1.19 -9.53 27.32
N PHE A 165 -0.68 -9.08 26.17
CA PHE A 165 -1.34 -8.03 25.40
C PHE A 165 -2.41 -8.59 24.47
N HIS A 166 -3.41 -7.79 24.15
CA HIS A 166 -4.37 -8.12 23.11
C HIS A 166 -3.93 -7.57 21.75
N GLY A 167 -4.48 -8.17 20.70
CA GLY A 167 -4.01 -7.97 19.35
C GLY A 167 -5.11 -8.13 18.31
N SER A 168 -4.76 -7.77 17.08
CA SER A 168 -5.57 -8.01 15.89
C SER A 168 -4.95 -9.13 15.09
N GLN A 169 -5.76 -9.79 14.25
CA GLN A 169 -5.25 -10.71 13.25
C GLN A 169 -4.26 -10.02 12.28
N LEU A 170 -3.41 -10.83 11.67
CA LEU A 170 -2.60 -10.42 10.54
C LEU A 170 -3.54 -10.33 9.33
N ASN A 171 -3.78 -9.12 8.83
CA ASN A 171 -4.54 -8.97 7.59
C ASN A 171 -3.70 -9.58 6.46
N SER A 172 -4.36 -10.33 5.57
CA SER A 172 -3.82 -10.67 4.27
C SER A 172 -3.53 -9.37 3.51
N SER A 173 -2.25 -9.09 3.24
CA SER A 173 -1.87 -8.06 2.28
C SER A 173 -1.52 -8.74 0.96
N GLU A 174 -2.17 -8.31 -0.11
CA GLU A 174 -1.75 -8.62 -1.47
C GLU A 174 -0.47 -7.84 -1.78
N THR A 175 0.58 -8.56 -2.17
CA THR A 175 1.76 -7.98 -2.81
C THR A 175 2.09 -8.83 -4.02
N ASN A 176 2.10 -8.22 -5.21
CA ASN A 176 2.40 -8.85 -6.50
C ASN A 176 1.47 -10.02 -6.89
N GLY A 177 0.18 -9.97 -6.54
CA GLY A 177 -0.81 -10.93 -7.04
C GLY A 177 -0.77 -12.32 -6.40
N GLU A 178 0.15 -12.57 -5.46
CA GLU A 178 0.14 -13.78 -4.63
C GLU A 178 -0.52 -13.50 -3.28
N LEU A 179 -1.56 -14.29 -2.96
CA LEU A 179 -2.22 -14.26 -1.67
C LEU A 179 -1.23 -14.81 -0.63
N ILE A 180 -0.68 -13.94 0.22
CA ILE A 180 0.12 -14.41 1.35
C ILE A 180 -0.86 -14.95 2.38
N GLU A 181 -0.99 -16.28 2.45
CA GLU A 181 -1.61 -16.97 3.58
C GLU A 181 -0.75 -16.71 4.83
N TYR A 182 -1.08 -15.64 5.56
CA TYR A 182 -0.65 -15.52 6.95
C TYR A 182 -1.31 -16.64 7.76
N MET A 183 -0.79 -16.93 8.96
CA MET A 183 -1.48 -17.83 9.90
C MET A 183 -2.87 -17.24 10.21
N GLN A 184 -3.89 -17.61 9.41
CA GLN A 184 -5.12 -16.84 9.17
C GLN A 184 -5.98 -16.63 10.42
N ASP A 185 -5.72 -17.38 11.49
CA ASP A 185 -6.49 -17.30 12.72
C ASP A 185 -5.76 -16.59 13.86
N LYS A 186 -4.45 -16.34 13.73
CA LYS A 186 -3.63 -15.89 14.86
C LYS A 186 -3.68 -14.39 15.07
N SER A 187 -3.86 -13.99 16.34
CA SER A 187 -3.90 -12.59 16.74
C SER A 187 -2.63 -12.16 17.46
N TYR A 188 -2.12 -10.97 17.12
CA TYR A 188 -0.87 -10.45 17.68
C TYR A 188 -1.00 -9.00 18.11
N CYS A 189 -0.41 -8.66 19.26
CA CYS A 189 -0.27 -7.27 19.68
C CYS A 189 0.64 -6.52 18.69
N TRP A 190 0.58 -5.19 18.66
CA TRP A 190 1.33 -4.39 17.68
C TRP A 190 2.83 -4.70 17.65
N LYS A 191 3.46 -4.89 18.81
CA LYS A 191 4.88 -5.26 18.92
C LYS A 191 5.16 -6.62 18.26
N HIS A 192 4.39 -7.64 18.59
CA HIS A 192 4.59 -8.99 18.07
C HIS A 192 4.18 -9.11 16.60
N LYS A 193 3.19 -8.34 16.15
CA LYS A 193 2.84 -8.20 14.73
C LYS A 193 4.06 -7.77 13.91
N LYS A 194 4.83 -6.78 14.40
CA LYS A 194 6.07 -6.33 13.75
C LYS A 194 7.16 -7.40 13.73
N LEU A 195 7.29 -8.20 14.81
CA LEU A 195 8.26 -9.30 14.87
C LEU A 195 7.91 -10.41 13.87
N ILE A 196 6.66 -10.88 13.88
CA ILE A 196 6.18 -11.92 12.96
C ILE A 196 6.35 -11.47 11.50
N TYR A 197 6.02 -10.21 11.16
CA TYR A 197 6.26 -9.68 9.82
C TYR A 197 7.75 -9.66 9.44
N LYS A 198 8.64 -9.35 10.39
CA LYS A 198 10.10 -9.33 10.13
C LYS A 198 10.62 -10.75 9.90
N GLU A 199 10.22 -11.69 10.74
CA GLU A 199 10.59 -13.10 10.63
C GLU A 199 10.11 -13.69 9.30
N PHE A 200 8.86 -13.44 8.94
CA PHE A 200 8.28 -13.87 7.68
C PHE A 200 9.05 -13.34 6.46
N LYS A 201 9.36 -12.03 6.45
CA LYS A 201 10.17 -11.41 5.38
C LYS A 201 11.57 -12.00 5.29
N ASN A 202 12.17 -12.37 6.42
CA ASN A 202 13.48 -13.03 6.43
C ASN A 202 13.38 -14.45 5.89
N ASN A 203 12.39 -15.23 6.32
CA ASN A 203 12.17 -16.60 5.88
C ASN A 203 11.92 -16.66 4.36
N GLN A 204 11.14 -15.73 3.80
CA GLN A 204 10.99 -15.63 2.35
C GLN A 204 12.30 -15.35 1.64
N LYS A 205 13.11 -14.41 2.15
CA LYS A 205 14.42 -14.09 1.58
C LYS A 205 15.37 -15.29 1.60
N GLU A 206 15.39 -16.04 2.69
CA GLU A 206 16.23 -17.25 2.80
C GLU A 206 15.74 -18.36 1.86
N LYS A 207 14.41 -18.55 1.74
CA LYS A 207 13.84 -19.50 0.78
C LYS A 207 14.24 -19.16 -0.66
N ILE A 208 14.11 -17.91 -1.06
CA ILE A 208 14.53 -17.42 -2.39
C ILE A 208 16.04 -17.63 -2.61
N LYS A 209 16.88 -17.38 -1.59
CA LYS A 209 18.33 -17.60 -1.69
C LYS A 209 18.66 -19.08 -1.89
N GLU A 210 18.01 -19.97 -1.15
CA GLU A 210 18.24 -21.41 -1.26
C GLU A 210 17.76 -21.93 -2.61
N GLU A 211 16.58 -21.53 -3.09
CA GLU A 211 16.08 -21.87 -4.42
C GLU A 211 17.04 -21.42 -5.54
N ASN A 212 17.56 -20.19 -5.45
CA ASN A 212 18.55 -19.69 -6.41
C ASN A 212 19.88 -20.46 -6.36
N LYS A 213 20.30 -20.91 -5.17
CA LYS A 213 21.52 -21.73 -5.01
C LYS A 213 21.33 -23.10 -5.64
N GLN A 214 20.17 -23.73 -5.44
CA GLN A 214 19.79 -25.01 -6.05
C GLN A 214 19.72 -24.90 -7.58
N LEU A 215 19.15 -23.81 -8.11
CA LEU A 215 19.08 -23.56 -9.55
C LEU A 215 20.48 -23.45 -10.17
N LYS A 216 21.38 -22.67 -9.57
CA LYS A 216 22.78 -22.54 -10.03
C LYS A 216 23.55 -23.85 -9.99
N LEU A 217 23.27 -24.73 -9.02
CA LEU A 217 23.90 -26.05 -8.94
C LEU A 217 23.39 -26.96 -10.08
N LYS A 218 22.09 -26.93 -10.37
CA LYS A 218 21.50 -27.67 -11.50
C LYS A 218 22.06 -27.20 -12.84
N GLU A 219 22.08 -25.89 -13.11
CA GLU A 219 22.66 -25.33 -14.34
C GLU A 219 24.12 -25.75 -14.55
N LYS A 220 24.93 -25.74 -13.48
CA LYS A 220 26.33 -26.21 -13.56
C LYS A 220 26.45 -27.70 -13.85
N ALA A 221 25.54 -28.52 -13.32
CA ALA A 221 25.51 -29.96 -13.58
C ALA A 221 25.10 -30.24 -15.03
N ASP A 222 24.07 -29.53 -15.53
CA ASP A 222 23.58 -29.68 -16.90
C ASP A 222 24.63 -29.26 -17.94
N ILE A 223 25.35 -28.15 -17.70
CA ILE A 223 26.47 -27.71 -18.56
C ILE A 223 27.61 -28.74 -18.58
N LYS A 224 27.95 -29.35 -17.44
CA LYS A 224 28.99 -30.40 -17.38
C LYS A 224 28.57 -31.62 -18.18
N LYS A 225 27.32 -32.08 -18.01
CA LYS A 225 26.77 -33.21 -18.74
C LYS A 225 26.76 -32.96 -20.25
N ALA A 226 26.31 -31.79 -20.68
CA ALA A 226 26.31 -31.41 -22.09
C ALA A 226 27.72 -31.44 -22.72
N LYS A 227 28.74 -30.96 -22.00
CA LYS A 227 30.15 -31.01 -22.47
C LYS A 227 30.69 -32.43 -22.56
N GLU A 228 30.32 -33.31 -21.64
CA GLU A 228 30.71 -34.73 -21.69
C GLU A 228 30.04 -35.46 -22.86
N ASP A 229 28.74 -35.22 -23.06
CA ASP A 229 27.97 -35.79 -24.17
C ASP A 229 28.53 -35.33 -25.54
N GLU A 230 28.91 -34.06 -25.68
CA GLU A 230 29.53 -33.51 -26.90
C GLU A 230 30.91 -34.14 -27.16
N LYS A 231 31.74 -34.30 -26.12
CA LYS A 231 33.04 -34.97 -26.22
C LYS A 231 32.91 -36.43 -26.64
N LEU A 232 31.85 -37.12 -26.20
CA LEU A 232 31.59 -38.51 -26.58
C LEU A 232 31.22 -38.60 -28.08
N LYS A 233 30.33 -37.72 -28.55
CA LYS A 233 29.92 -37.64 -29.96
C LYS A 233 31.12 -37.37 -30.89
N LEU A 234 31.99 -36.43 -30.52
CA LEU A 234 33.21 -36.14 -31.29
C LEU A 234 34.15 -37.35 -31.38
N LYS A 235 34.30 -38.12 -30.30
CA LYS A 235 35.12 -39.36 -30.32
C LYS A 235 34.51 -40.43 -31.22
N GLU A 236 33.19 -40.62 -31.17
CA GLU A 236 32.49 -41.57 -32.04
C GLU A 236 32.63 -41.18 -33.51
N GLU A 237 32.52 -39.89 -33.84
CA GLU A 237 32.68 -39.37 -35.20
C GLU A 237 34.11 -39.55 -35.71
N GLN A 238 35.13 -39.26 -34.89
CA GLN A 238 36.54 -39.53 -35.22
C GLN A 238 36.81 -41.02 -35.48
N LEU A 239 36.20 -41.91 -34.70
CA LEU A 239 36.33 -43.36 -34.92
C LEU A 239 35.70 -43.80 -36.25
N LYS A 240 34.55 -43.24 -36.62
CA LYS A 240 33.89 -43.50 -37.91
C LYS A 240 34.76 -43.03 -39.08
N ILE A 241 35.26 -41.79 -39.03
CA ILE A 241 36.17 -41.24 -40.05
C ILE A 241 37.42 -42.10 -40.19
N LYS A 242 38.03 -42.52 -39.07
CA LYS A 242 39.22 -43.39 -39.09
C LYS A 242 38.94 -44.77 -39.70
N ALA A 243 37.74 -45.31 -39.48
CA ALA A 243 37.32 -46.58 -40.09
C ALA A 243 37.08 -46.45 -41.61
N GLU A 244 36.48 -45.35 -42.05
CA GLU A 244 36.30 -45.05 -43.48
C GLU A 244 37.63 -44.81 -44.20
N LEU A 245 38.55 -44.05 -43.59
CA LEU A 245 39.91 -43.87 -44.09
C LEU A 245 40.63 -45.22 -44.26
N LYS A 246 40.55 -46.11 -43.27
CA LYS A 246 41.14 -47.47 -43.40
C LYS A 246 40.54 -48.25 -44.57
N LYS A 247 39.21 -48.19 -44.78
CA LYS A 247 38.55 -48.84 -45.92
C LYS A 247 39.01 -48.25 -47.26
N SER A 248 39.11 -46.92 -47.36
CA SER A 248 39.57 -46.24 -48.59
C SER A 248 41.03 -46.56 -48.94
N VAL A 249 41.92 -46.64 -47.94
CA VAL A 249 43.33 -47.04 -48.13
C VAL A 249 43.44 -48.52 -48.55
N MET A 250 42.55 -49.38 -48.06
CA MET A 250 42.50 -50.80 -48.47
C MET A 250 42.05 -50.95 -49.94
N LEU A 251 41.07 -50.15 -50.37
CA LEU A 251 40.62 -50.06 -51.76
C LEU A 251 41.71 -49.50 -52.69
N ALA A 252 42.47 -48.49 -52.25
CA ALA A 252 43.59 -47.93 -53.03
C ALA A 252 44.74 -48.93 -53.21
N LYS A 253 44.98 -49.83 -52.23
CA LYS A 253 46.01 -50.88 -52.33
C LYS A 253 45.68 -51.98 -53.34
N LEU A 254 44.41 -52.13 -53.76
CA LEU A 254 43.99 -53.11 -54.78
C LEU A 254 44.21 -52.62 -56.22
N ASN A 255 44.49 -51.32 -56.43
CA ASN A 255 44.80 -50.75 -57.74
C ASN A 255 46.28 -50.33 -57.79
N LYS A 256 47.19 -51.26 -58.06
CA LYS A 256 48.59 -50.94 -58.43
C LYS A 256 48.83 -51.17 -59.92
N LYS A 257 49.06 -50.08 -60.66
CA LYS A 257 50.05 -50.01 -61.75
C LYS A 257 51.15 -49.01 -61.33
N PRO A 258 52.43 -49.24 -61.66
CA PRO A 258 53.54 -48.46 -61.09
C PRO A 258 53.91 -47.29 -62.00
N VAL A 259 54.10 -46.08 -61.45
CA VAL A 259 55.01 -45.03 -61.98
C VAL A 259 55.55 -44.17 -60.82
N GLN A 260 56.76 -43.64 -61.02
CA GLN A 260 57.79 -43.08 -60.14
C GLN A 260 57.55 -41.63 -59.66
N THR A 261 58.24 -41.28 -58.54
CA THR A 261 58.88 -39.98 -58.14
C THR A 261 58.01 -38.70 -58.16
N GLU A 262 58.03 -37.75 -57.20
CA GLU A 262 59.14 -37.07 -56.52
C GLU A 262 58.73 -36.55 -55.13
N VAL A 263 59.75 -36.17 -54.36
CA VAL A 263 59.72 -35.64 -52.99
C VAL A 263 59.43 -34.14 -53.00
N GLU A 264 58.53 -33.65 -52.14
CA GLU A 264 58.71 -32.34 -51.51
C GLU A 264 57.96 -32.27 -50.16
N ASN A 265 58.73 -32.00 -49.11
CA ASN A 265 58.26 -31.73 -47.75
C ASN A 265 58.12 -30.22 -47.57
N THR A 266 57.02 -29.73 -47.00
CA THR A 266 57.03 -28.44 -46.25
C THR A 266 55.95 -28.38 -45.15
N ILE A 267 56.42 -28.73 -43.95
CA ILE A 267 56.24 -28.12 -42.63
C ILE A 267 55.19 -26.98 -42.46
N ILE A 268 54.17 -27.28 -41.64
CA ILE A 268 53.72 -26.64 -40.37
C ILE A 268 53.46 -25.11 -40.31
N SER A 269 52.22 -24.81 -39.88
CA SER A 269 51.76 -23.72 -38.98
C SER A 269 51.98 -22.26 -39.36
N SER A 270 50.89 -21.51 -39.42
CA SER A 270 50.87 -20.10 -38.97
C SER A 270 49.50 -19.70 -38.41
N ASN A 271 49.46 -19.70 -37.08
CA ASN A 271 48.92 -18.65 -36.19
C ASN A 271 47.70 -17.83 -36.63
N ILE A 272 46.64 -17.99 -35.82
CA ILE A 272 45.88 -16.94 -35.11
C ILE A 272 46.15 -15.51 -35.61
N ASN A 273 45.09 -14.85 -36.09
CA ASN A 273 44.91 -13.42 -35.85
C ASN A 273 43.46 -13.15 -35.41
N ILE A 274 43.32 -13.03 -34.09
CA ILE A 274 42.22 -12.35 -33.42
C ILE A 274 42.42 -10.85 -33.68
N LEU A 275 41.50 -10.22 -34.41
CA LEU A 275 41.37 -8.77 -34.42
C LEU A 275 40.26 -8.37 -33.44
N ILE A 276 40.64 -8.21 -32.16
CA ILE A 276 39.86 -7.44 -31.19
C ILE A 276 40.15 -5.97 -31.49
N GLY A 277 39.22 -5.33 -32.18
CA GLY A 277 39.18 -3.88 -32.29
C GLY A 277 38.72 -3.29 -30.96
N ASN A 278 39.64 -2.66 -30.25
CA ASN A 278 39.37 -1.83 -29.10
C ASN A 278 38.45 -0.67 -29.49
N ASN A 279 37.18 -0.76 -29.13
CA ASN A 279 36.35 0.40 -28.88
C ASN A 279 35.60 0.13 -27.57
N GLU A 280 36.05 0.75 -26.49
CA GLU A 280 35.35 0.76 -25.21
C GLU A 280 34.01 1.50 -25.38
N THR A 281 32.99 0.81 -25.89
CA THR A 281 31.61 1.22 -25.67
C THR A 281 31.31 0.95 -24.20
N LYS A 282 31.42 1.97 -23.35
CA LYS A 282 30.84 1.94 -22.00
C LYS A 282 29.35 1.62 -22.18
N ILE A 283 28.98 0.36 -21.92
CA ILE A 283 27.58 -0.08 -21.88
C ILE A 283 26.94 0.70 -20.74
N ASN A 284 26.17 1.73 -21.11
CA ASN A 284 25.52 2.61 -20.15
C ASN A 284 24.29 1.87 -19.61
N ASN A 285 24.40 1.23 -18.44
CA ASN A 285 23.32 0.48 -17.79
C ASN A 285 22.21 1.38 -17.19
N GLY A 286 21.98 2.56 -17.77
CA GLY A 286 21.13 3.61 -17.21
C GLY A 286 20.29 4.31 -18.26
N CYS A 287 19.40 5.19 -17.79
CA CYS A 287 18.46 5.93 -18.62
C CYS A 287 19.16 6.73 -19.72
N THR A 288 18.69 6.54 -20.96
CA THR A 288 19.28 7.09 -22.20
C THR A 288 18.79 8.49 -22.56
N THR A 289 17.96 9.13 -21.73
CA THR A 289 17.48 10.49 -22.00
C THR A 289 18.55 11.55 -21.72
N LEU A 290 18.73 12.50 -22.64
CA LEU A 290 19.57 13.68 -22.45
C LEU A 290 18.91 14.68 -21.49
N LEU A 291 19.68 15.19 -20.54
CA LEU A 291 19.21 16.23 -19.61
C LEU A 291 19.10 17.58 -20.34
N LYS A 292 17.88 18.14 -20.37
CA LYS A 292 17.59 19.43 -21.04
C LYS A 292 17.90 20.67 -20.19
N SER A 293 18.12 20.51 -18.87
CA SER A 293 18.33 21.61 -17.92
C SER A 293 19.30 21.25 -16.78
N GLY A 294 19.80 22.27 -16.07
CA GLY A 294 20.70 22.14 -14.93
C GLY A 294 22.19 22.07 -15.29
N THR A 295 23.04 21.89 -14.28
CA THR A 295 24.51 21.89 -14.39
C THR A 295 25.07 20.75 -15.24
N LYS A 296 24.28 19.69 -15.46
CA LYS A 296 24.62 18.52 -16.30
C LYS A 296 23.85 18.49 -17.63
N LYS A 297 23.36 19.63 -18.10
CA LYS A 297 22.66 19.76 -19.39
C LYS A 297 23.53 19.18 -20.52
N GLY A 298 22.91 18.43 -21.42
CA GLY A 298 23.58 17.76 -22.54
C GLY A 298 24.24 16.42 -22.21
N THR A 299 24.16 15.95 -20.97
CA THR A 299 24.63 14.60 -20.60
C THR A 299 23.47 13.60 -20.46
N TYR A 300 23.77 12.32 -20.61
CA TYR A 300 22.80 11.23 -20.39
C TYR A 300 22.43 11.12 -18.92
N CYS A 301 21.15 10.86 -18.65
CA CYS A 301 20.60 10.77 -17.30
C CYS A 301 21.32 9.75 -16.42
N GLY A 302 21.57 8.54 -16.93
CA GLY A 302 22.26 7.47 -16.20
C GLY A 302 21.51 6.91 -14.98
N CYS A 303 20.28 7.37 -14.69
CA CYS A 303 19.47 6.83 -13.60
C CYS A 303 18.97 5.42 -13.92
N LYS A 304 18.68 4.62 -12.88
CA LYS A 304 18.17 3.25 -13.03
C LYS A 304 16.96 3.18 -13.96
N VAL A 305 17.02 2.29 -14.94
CA VAL A 305 15.96 2.06 -15.93
C VAL A 305 14.71 1.52 -15.22
N PHE A 306 13.55 2.07 -15.61
CA PHE A 306 12.23 1.64 -15.17
C PHE A 306 11.51 0.90 -16.29
N ASN A 307 11.39 1.51 -17.47
CA ASN A 307 10.78 0.92 -18.67
C ASN A 307 11.31 1.61 -19.94
N ASP A 308 11.40 0.90 -21.06
CA ASP A 308 11.84 1.43 -22.38
C ASP A 308 13.17 2.21 -22.37
N ASN A 309 14.17 1.74 -21.62
CA ASN A 309 15.45 2.44 -21.42
C ASN A 309 15.34 3.84 -20.77
N LEU A 310 14.20 4.16 -20.16
CA LEU A 310 13.93 5.41 -19.45
C LEU A 310 13.85 5.18 -17.93
N CYS A 311 14.26 6.17 -17.15
CA CYS A 311 13.98 6.18 -15.70
C CYS A 311 12.52 6.58 -15.45
N LYS A 312 12.00 6.29 -14.26
CA LYS A 312 10.60 6.58 -13.88
C LYS A 312 10.22 8.05 -14.13
N ARG A 313 11.15 8.99 -13.92
CA ARG A 313 10.92 10.41 -14.18
C ARG A 313 10.73 10.71 -15.67
N HIS A 314 11.59 10.17 -16.53
CA HIS A 314 11.52 10.43 -17.98
C HIS A 314 10.40 9.65 -18.67
N HIS A 315 10.09 8.44 -18.20
CA HIS A 315 8.92 7.69 -18.66
C HIS A 315 7.63 8.49 -18.38
N ASN A 316 7.48 9.07 -17.20
CA ASN A 316 6.29 9.87 -16.85
C ASN A 316 6.19 11.22 -17.57
N LEU A 317 7.30 11.75 -18.09
CA LEU A 317 7.30 12.98 -18.89
C LEU A 317 6.86 12.68 -20.32
N MET A 318 7.39 11.62 -20.92
CA MET A 318 6.98 11.15 -22.25
C MET A 318 5.49 10.77 -22.30
N THR A 319 4.97 10.09 -21.27
CA THR A 319 3.54 9.75 -21.23
C THR A 319 2.64 10.97 -21.06
N LYS A 320 3.12 12.06 -20.44
CA LYS A 320 2.36 13.31 -20.34
C LYS A 320 2.38 14.13 -21.64
N GLU A 321 3.49 14.12 -22.37
CA GLU A 321 3.58 14.78 -23.69
C GLU A 321 2.65 14.11 -24.72
N ASN A 322 2.49 12.78 -24.65
CA ASN A 322 1.60 12.00 -25.54
C ASN A 322 0.09 12.10 -25.21
N ILE A 323 -0.31 12.72 -24.09
CA ILE A 323 -1.73 12.93 -23.74
C ILE A 323 -2.22 14.31 -24.21
N VAL A 324 -1.30 15.20 -24.62
CA VAL A 324 -1.60 16.58 -25.02
C VAL A 324 -1.30 16.79 -26.52
N SER A 325 -1.17 15.71 -27.29
CA SER A 325 -1.01 15.74 -28.76
C SER A 325 -2.23 15.16 -29.49
#